data_AF-A0A4R5FJG2-F1
#
_entry.id   AF-A0A4R5FJG2-F1
#
_cell.length_a   1.000
_cell.length_b   1.000
_cell.length_c   1.000
_cell.angle_alpha   90.00
_cell.angle_beta   90.00
_cell.angle_gamma   90.00
#
_symmetry.space_group_name_H-M   'P 1'
#
loop_
_entity.id
_entity.type
_entity.pdbx_description
1 polymer ?
#
loop_
_entity_poly.entity_id
_entity_poly.type
_entity_poly.pdbx_seq_one_letter_code
_entity_poly.pdbx_strand_id
1 'polypeptide(L)'
;MTKTKIYIVLLFLVMGLQHSFGQNYKFKTSGFSVLEKTEKGKWGKWSDLDLVNILVTLDTNKNRIVVYSQIIQLFEIIDYQPIEENDTDIVYSFTCKDNEGLDCTVSIITRKKQDNRKQLYINYEDRIIVYNIFNM
;
A
#
# COMPACT_ATOMS: atom_id res chain seq x y z
N MET A 1 -42.57 -29.76 3.84
CA MET A 1 -41.95 -28.83 2.87
C MET A 1 -41.98 -29.49 1.49
N THR A 2 -42.59 -28.87 0.49
CA THR A 2 -42.59 -29.39 -0.89
C THR A 2 -41.14 -29.49 -1.41
N LYS A 3 -40.81 -30.55 -2.16
CA LYS A 3 -39.44 -30.81 -2.67
C LYS A 3 -38.81 -29.57 -3.33
N THR A 4 -39.63 -28.74 -3.98
CA THR A 4 -39.26 -27.45 -4.56
C THR A 4 -38.65 -26.47 -3.56
N LYS A 5 -39.18 -26.38 -2.32
CA LYS A 5 -38.62 -25.53 -1.27
C LYS A 5 -37.23 -25.99 -0.83
N ILE A 6 -36.98 -27.30 -0.83
CA ILE A 6 -35.66 -27.86 -0.50
C ILE A 6 -34.63 -27.50 -1.58
N TYR A 7 -35.00 -27.61 -2.85
CA TYR A 7 -34.12 -27.21 -3.97
C TYR A 7 -33.78 -25.72 -3.95
N ILE A 8 -34.75 -24.85 -3.62
CA ILE A 8 -34.51 -23.41 -3.48
C ILE A 8 -33.54 -23.13 -2.34
N VAL A 9 -33.71 -23.78 -1.19
CA VAL A 9 -32.81 -23.64 -0.04
C VAL A 9 -31.39 -24.13 -0.37
N LEU A 10 -31.27 -25.26 -1.08
CA LEU A 10 -29.97 -25.78 -1.52
C LEU A 10 -29.26 -24.82 -2.49
N LEU A 11 -30.02 -24.21 -3.40
CA LEU A 11 -29.49 -23.25 -4.37
C LEU A 11 -28.94 -22.00 -3.67
N PHE A 12 -29.66 -21.47 -2.67
CA PHE A 12 -29.17 -20.35 -1.86
C PHE A 12 -27.94 -20.73 -1.02
N LEU A 13 -27.86 -21.96 -0.53
CA LEU A 13 -26.70 -22.42 0.25
C LEU A 13 -25.42 -22.50 -0.60
N VAL A 14 -25.53 -22.95 -1.86
CA VAL A 14 -24.40 -23.03 -2.79
C VAL A 14 -23.97 -21.64 -3.25
N MET A 15 -24.91 -20.72 -3.50
CA MET A 15 -24.59 -19.35 -3.90
C MET A 15 -24.04 -18.48 -2.75
N GLY A 16 -24.30 -18.85 -1.50
CA GLY A 16 -23.78 -18.15 -0.32
C GLY A 16 -22.29 -18.41 -0.02
N LEU A 17 -21.68 -19.43 -0.65
CA LEU A 17 -20.26 -19.75 -0.50
C LEU A 17 -19.43 -19.01 -1.56
N GLN A 18 -19.42 -17.68 -1.51
CA GLN A 18 -18.49 -16.90 -2.34
C GLN A 18 -17.16 -16.72 -1.62
N HIS A 19 -16.08 -17.27 -2.18
CA HIS A 19 -14.73 -16.90 -1.79
C HIS A 19 -14.39 -15.54 -2.40
N SER A 20 -14.18 -14.53 -1.56
CA SER A 20 -13.58 -13.28 -2.01
C SER A 20 -12.08 -13.48 -2.22
N PHE A 21 -11.59 -13.15 -3.42
CA PHE A 21 -10.15 -13.15 -3.71
C PHE A 21 -9.59 -11.76 -3.40
N GLY A 22 -8.76 -11.64 -2.36
CA GLY A 22 -7.94 -10.44 -2.21
C GLY A 22 -6.83 -10.40 -3.25
N GLN A 23 -6.45 -9.20 -3.62
CA GLN A 23 -5.49 -8.94 -4.68
C GLN A 23 -4.07 -8.86 -4.10
N ASN A 24 -3.11 -9.46 -4.79
CA ASN A 24 -1.69 -9.33 -4.47
C ASN A 24 -0.99 -8.56 -5.58
N TYR A 25 -0.51 -7.37 -5.24
CA TYR A 25 0.17 -6.47 -6.15
C TYR A 25 1.67 -6.51 -5.90
N LYS A 26 2.45 -6.56 -6.98
CA LYS A 26 3.91 -6.54 -6.91
C LYS A 26 4.46 -5.37 -7.70
N PHE A 27 5.41 -4.69 -7.09
CA PHE A 27 6.10 -3.56 -7.68
C PHE A 27 7.60 -3.77 -7.53
N LYS A 28 8.37 -3.18 -8.45
CA LYS A 28 9.80 -3.00 -8.29
C LYS A 28 10.11 -1.52 -8.10
N THR A 29 11.17 -1.23 -7.35
CA THR A 29 11.68 0.13 -7.17
C THR A 29 12.78 0.46 -8.19
N SER A 30 12.99 1.75 -8.46
CA SER A 30 14.14 2.25 -9.23
C SER A 30 15.05 3.18 -8.42
N GLY A 31 14.55 3.75 -7.34
CA GLY A 31 15.31 4.63 -6.46
C GLY A 31 14.50 5.04 -5.24
N PHE A 32 15.19 5.52 -4.20
CA PHE A 32 14.57 6.05 -3.00
C PHE A 32 15.22 7.35 -2.52
N SER A 33 14.45 8.13 -1.77
CA SER A 33 14.91 9.35 -1.10
C SER A 33 14.18 9.51 0.24
N VAL A 34 14.83 10.15 1.20
CA VAL A 34 14.36 10.30 2.57
C VAL A 34 14.29 11.79 2.94
N LEU A 35 13.23 12.19 3.64
CA LEU A 35 13.08 13.49 4.26
C LEU A 35 12.89 13.32 5.76
N GLU A 36 13.79 13.88 6.56
CA GLU A 36 13.73 13.79 8.03
C GLU A 36 13.44 15.15 8.65
N LYS A 37 12.77 15.14 9.80
CA LYS A 37 12.65 16.32 10.67
C LYS A 37 13.99 16.60 11.33
N THR A 38 14.34 17.87 11.35
CA THR A 38 15.44 18.40 12.16
C THR A 38 15.14 18.26 13.65
N GLU A 39 16.17 18.36 14.51
CA GLU A 39 16.04 18.38 15.98
C GLU A 39 15.05 19.42 16.52
N LYS A 40 14.71 20.44 15.72
CA LYS A 40 13.73 21.49 16.04
C LYS A 40 12.31 21.18 15.54
N GLY A 41 12.04 19.95 15.10
CA GLY A 41 10.74 19.48 14.61
C GLY A 41 10.35 19.99 13.22
N LYS A 42 11.21 20.75 12.53
CA LYS A 42 10.97 21.25 11.17
C LYS A 42 11.47 20.26 10.13
N TRP A 43 10.74 20.07 9.04
CA TRP A 43 11.22 19.28 7.90
C TRP A 43 12.54 19.80 7.36
N GLY A 44 13.50 18.89 7.14
CA GLY A 44 14.81 19.18 6.58
C GLY A 44 14.78 19.28 5.06
N LYS A 45 15.80 18.71 4.41
CA LYS A 45 15.88 18.58 2.95
C LYS A 45 15.76 17.11 2.57
N TRP A 46 15.25 16.86 1.35
CA TRP A 46 15.31 15.53 0.76
C TRP A 46 16.77 15.10 0.61
N SER A 47 17.06 13.84 0.93
CA SER A 47 18.31 13.19 0.58
C SER A 47 18.45 13.10 -0.94
N ASP A 48 19.68 12.90 -1.40
CA ASP A 48 19.91 12.51 -2.79
C ASP A 48 19.16 11.22 -3.13
N LEU A 49 18.85 11.04 -4.41
CA LEU A 49 18.17 9.86 -4.91
C LEU A 49 19.15 8.70 -5.02
N ASP A 50 18.98 7.69 -4.17
CA ASP A 50 19.77 6.47 -4.22
C ASP A 50 19.07 5.44 -5.12
N LEU A 51 19.79 4.92 -6.12
CA LEU A 51 19.25 3.93 -7.06
C LEU A 51 19.16 2.55 -6.40
N VAL A 52 17.98 1.96 -6.44
CA VAL A 52 17.69 0.66 -5.82
C VAL A 52 16.77 -0.18 -6.70
N ASN A 53 16.85 -1.49 -6.58
CA ASN A 53 15.98 -2.46 -7.26
C ASN A 53 15.44 -3.45 -6.23
N ILE A 54 14.41 -3.03 -5.52
CA ILE A 54 13.79 -3.73 -4.39
C ILE A 54 12.38 -4.15 -4.77
N LEU A 55 11.98 -5.35 -4.35
CA LEU A 55 10.60 -5.82 -4.49
C LEU A 55 9.72 -5.17 -3.41
N VAL A 56 8.55 -4.71 -3.82
CA VAL A 56 7.48 -4.28 -2.91
C VAL A 56 6.23 -5.10 -3.21
N THR A 57 5.55 -5.57 -2.17
CA THR A 57 4.28 -6.30 -2.31
C THR A 57 3.19 -5.67 -1.46
N LEU A 58 2.00 -5.49 -2.04
CA LEU A 58 0.76 -5.17 -1.32
C LEU A 58 -0.12 -6.41 -1.39
N ASP A 59 -0.37 -7.03 -0.24
CA ASP A 59 -1.21 -8.22 -0.10
C ASP A 59 -2.47 -7.85 0.68
N THR A 60 -3.60 -7.70 -0.04
CA THR A 60 -4.88 -7.34 0.58
C THR A 60 -5.59 -8.52 1.24
N ASN A 61 -5.09 -9.76 1.09
CA ASN A 61 -5.60 -10.89 1.87
C ASN A 61 -4.98 -10.91 3.28
N LYS A 62 -3.71 -10.51 3.36
CA LYS A 62 -2.94 -10.49 4.61
C LYS A 62 -2.87 -9.09 5.23
N ASN A 63 -3.59 -8.12 4.68
CA ASN A 63 -3.59 -6.71 5.07
C ASN A 63 -2.17 -6.20 5.35
N ARG A 64 -1.25 -6.36 4.40
CA ARG A 64 0.13 -5.93 4.61
C ARG A 64 0.83 -5.45 3.35
N ILE A 65 1.76 -4.52 3.55
CA ILE A 65 2.72 -4.07 2.56
C ILE A 65 4.10 -4.52 3.03
N VAL A 66 4.92 -5.05 2.12
CA VAL A 66 6.28 -5.50 2.44
C VAL A 66 7.26 -4.90 1.45
N VAL A 67 8.30 -4.25 1.95
CA VAL A 67 9.45 -3.76 1.18
C VAL A 67 10.62 -4.70 1.50
N TYR A 68 11.07 -5.46 0.50
CA TYR A 68 12.13 -6.47 0.64
C TYR A 68 13.53 -5.85 0.52
N SER A 69 13.79 -4.79 1.29
CA SER A 69 15.14 -4.22 1.45
C SER A 69 16.07 -5.18 2.22
N GLN A 70 17.34 -4.80 2.42
CA GLN A 70 18.30 -5.59 3.21
C GLN A 70 17.74 -5.93 4.61
N ILE A 71 17.07 -4.95 5.22
CA ILE A 71 16.20 -5.15 6.38
C ILE A 71 14.76 -5.14 5.84
N ILE A 72 14.03 -6.24 5.99
CA ILE A 72 12.64 -6.34 5.51
C ILE A 72 11.77 -5.37 6.31
N GLN A 73 11.11 -4.45 5.63
CA GLN A 73 10.14 -3.55 6.24
C GLN A 73 8.75 -4.13 5.99
N LEU A 74 8.02 -4.43 7.08
CA LEU A 74 6.66 -4.94 7.04
C LEU A 74 5.73 -3.89 7.62
N PHE A 75 4.66 -3.59 6.88
CA PHE A 75 3.62 -2.66 7.28
C PHE A 75 2.29 -3.41 7.34
N GLU A 76 1.76 -3.60 8.54
CA GLU A 76 0.41 -4.12 8.75
C GLU A 76 -0.60 -3.00 8.50
N ILE A 77 -1.53 -3.23 7.57
CA ILE A 77 -2.58 -2.27 7.23
C ILE A 77 -3.70 -2.39 8.25
N ILE A 78 -3.91 -1.31 8.99
CA ILE A 78 -4.98 -1.17 9.97
C ILE A 78 -6.25 -0.63 9.32
N ASP A 79 -6.10 0.31 8.38
CA ASP A 79 -7.23 0.94 7.71
C ASP A 79 -6.91 1.29 6.25
N TYR A 80 -7.92 1.10 5.39
CA TYR A 80 -7.88 1.44 3.97
C TYR A 80 -8.57 2.79 3.78
N GLN A 81 -7.79 3.83 3.50
CA GLN A 81 -8.35 5.17 3.37
C GLN A 81 -9.07 5.34 2.02
N PRO A 82 -10.06 6.25 1.93
CA PRO A 82 -10.71 6.58 0.68
C PRO A 82 -9.69 7.00 -0.39
N ILE A 83 -9.91 6.56 -1.63
CA ILE A 83 -9.06 6.94 -2.75
C ILE A 83 -9.24 8.44 -3.00
N GLU A 84 -8.13 9.18 -3.01
CA GLU A 84 -8.13 10.59 -3.37
C GLU A 84 -7.68 10.73 -4.82
N GLU A 85 -8.56 11.24 -5.67
CA GLU A 85 -8.28 11.45 -7.09
C GLU A 85 -8.56 12.91 -7.47
N ASN A 86 -7.58 13.54 -8.13
CA ASN A 86 -7.70 14.89 -8.68
C ASN A 86 -7.06 14.96 -10.08
N ASP A 87 -6.96 16.15 -10.65
CA ASP A 87 -6.41 16.37 -12.01
C ASP A 87 -4.91 16.02 -12.13
N THR A 88 -4.17 15.99 -11.02
CA THR A 88 -2.72 15.75 -11.02
C THR A 88 -2.36 14.35 -10.56
N ASP A 89 -3.11 13.78 -9.61
CA ASP A 89 -2.71 12.61 -8.84
C ASP A 89 -3.88 11.65 -8.57
N ILE A 90 -3.54 10.37 -8.41
CA ILE A 90 -4.38 9.34 -7.78
C ILE A 90 -3.61 8.82 -6.58
N VAL A 91 -4.22 8.85 -5.39
CA VAL A 91 -3.58 8.47 -4.13
C VAL A 91 -4.37 7.34 -3.47
N TYR A 92 -3.68 6.22 -3.25
CA TYR A 92 -4.16 5.13 -2.41
C TYR A 92 -3.40 5.17 -1.09
N SER A 93 -4.07 5.47 0.02
CA SER A 93 -3.45 5.59 1.33
C SER A 93 -3.90 4.49 2.29
N PHE A 94 -2.97 4.06 3.14
CA PHE A 94 -3.13 2.97 4.09
C PHE A 94 -2.59 3.44 5.44
N THR A 95 -3.42 3.38 6.47
CA THR A 95 -2.97 3.56 7.85
C THR A 95 -2.32 2.26 8.29
N CYS A 96 -1.07 2.31 8.73
CA CYS A 96 -0.26 1.13 8.98
C CYS A 96 0.44 1.15 10.34
N LYS A 97 0.81 -0.04 10.82
CA LYS A 97 1.82 -0.25 11.85
C LYS A 97 3.03 -0.95 11.25
N ASP A 98 4.23 -0.48 11.54
CA ASP A 98 5.46 -1.13 11.08
C ASP A 98 5.83 -2.36 11.93
N ASN A 99 6.99 -2.96 11.65
CA ASN A 99 7.49 -4.13 12.38
C ASN A 99 7.85 -3.85 13.85
N GLU A 100 7.97 -2.59 14.26
CA GLU A 100 8.21 -2.15 15.63
C GLU A 100 6.91 -1.68 16.31
N GLY A 101 5.78 -1.70 15.58
CA GLY A 101 4.48 -1.25 16.06
C GLY A 101 4.27 0.26 15.99
N LEU A 102 5.18 1.00 15.33
CA LEU A 102 5.07 2.43 15.12
C LEU A 102 4.02 2.74 14.06
N ASP A 103 3.26 3.80 14.33
CA ASP A 103 2.22 4.26 13.40
C ASP A 103 2.85 4.98 12.20
N CYS A 104 2.40 4.61 11.01
CA CYS A 104 2.83 5.22 9.76
C CYS A 104 1.70 5.21 8.74
N THR A 105 1.80 6.08 7.73
CA THR A 105 0.88 6.09 6.59
C THR A 105 1.65 5.73 5.33
N VAL A 106 1.27 4.62 4.71
CA VAL A 106 1.82 4.21 3.42
C VAL A 106 0.89 4.67 2.32
N SER A 107 1.42 5.34 1.28
CA SER A 107 0.61 5.82 0.17
C SER A 107 1.22 5.44 -1.18
N ILE A 108 0.41 4.92 -2.09
CA ILE A 108 0.79 4.72 -3.50
C ILE A 108 0.19 5.87 -4.30
N ILE A 109 1.07 6.71 -4.85
CA ILE A 109 0.69 7.91 -5.60
C ILE A 109 1.02 7.71 -7.08
N THR A 110 0.03 7.88 -7.94
CA THR A 110 0.22 7.94 -9.39
C THR A 110 0.17 9.40 -9.85
N ARG A 111 1.29 9.92 -10.36
CA ARG A 111 1.43 11.29 -10.88
C ARG A 111 0.98 11.36 -12.34
N LYS A 112 -0.28 11.75 -12.60
CA LYS A 112 -0.89 11.78 -13.95
C LYS A 112 -0.12 12.64 -14.95
N LYS A 113 0.36 13.81 -14.51
CA LYS A 113 1.09 14.77 -15.35
C LYS A 113 2.59 14.46 -15.50
N GLN A 114 3.07 13.35 -14.97
CA GLN A 114 4.46 12.90 -15.06
C GLN A 114 4.51 11.49 -15.67
N ASP A 115 3.87 11.31 -16.82
CA ASP A 115 3.80 10.01 -17.51
C ASP A 115 3.28 8.88 -16.62
N ASN A 116 2.27 9.18 -15.80
CA ASN A 116 1.71 8.25 -14.80
C ASN A 116 2.76 7.62 -13.87
N ARG A 117 3.85 8.34 -13.56
CA ARG A 117 4.89 7.89 -12.65
C ARG A 117 4.28 7.50 -11.30
N LYS A 118 4.59 6.29 -10.83
CA LYS A 118 4.12 5.80 -9.54
C LYS A 118 5.19 5.94 -8.48
N GLN A 119 4.76 6.31 -7.28
CA GLN A 119 5.63 6.46 -6.12
C GLN A 119 4.98 5.83 -4.90
N LEU A 120 5.79 5.19 -4.06
CA LEU A 120 5.40 4.71 -2.74
C LEU A 120 5.95 5.67 -1.69
N TYR A 121 5.08 6.26 -0.88
CA TYR A 121 5.43 7.09 0.26
C TYR A 121 5.21 6.29 1.54
N ILE A 122 6.13 6.40 2.48
CA ILE A 122 6.03 5.86 3.83
C ILE A 122 6.24 7.05 4.76
N ASN A 123 5.16 7.52 5.36
CA ASN A 123 5.15 8.70 6.22
C ASN A 123 5.11 8.27 7.68
N TYR A 124 6.16 8.58 8.42
CA TYR A 124 6.20 8.55 9.88
C TYR A 124 6.02 9.96 10.42
N GLU A 125 5.91 10.08 11.75
CA GLU A 125 5.86 11.38 12.39
C GLU A 125 7.14 12.21 12.14
N ASP A 126 8.30 11.57 12.10
CA ASP A 126 9.62 12.22 12.06
C ASP A 126 10.32 12.12 10.69
N ARG A 127 9.91 11.20 9.82
CA ARG A 127 10.55 10.96 8.52
C ARG A 127 9.57 10.53 7.44
N ILE A 128 9.92 10.80 6.20
CA ILE A 128 9.20 10.35 5.00
C ILE A 128 10.19 9.62 4.10
N ILE A 129 9.84 8.42 3.66
CA ILE A 129 10.61 7.64 2.69
C ILE A 129 9.80 7.56 1.40
N VAL A 130 10.42 7.87 0.27
CA VAL A 130 9.80 7.79 -1.04
C VAL A 130 10.56 6.81 -1.91
N TYR A 131 9.84 5.85 -2.50
CA TYR A 131 10.35 4.99 -3.55
C TYR A 131 9.67 5.33 -4.88
N ASN A 132 10.44 5.45 -5.95
CA ASN A 132 9.87 5.36 -7.29
C ASN A 132 9.57 3.89 -7.59
N ILE A 133 8.34 3.58 -7.99
CA ILE A 133 7.88 2.20 -8.21
C ILE A 133 7.33 2.00 -9.61
N PHE A 134 7.41 0.78 -10.10
CA PHE A 134 6.80 0.33 -11.34
C PHE A 134 6.14 -1.03 -11.15
N ASN A 135 5.04 -1.24 -11.86
CA ASN A 135 4.38 -2.54 -11.86
C ASN A 135 5.34 -3.61 -12.42
N MET A 136 5.31 -4.79 -11.81
CA MET A 136 5.96 -5.98 -12.37
C MET A 136 5.06 -6.70 -13.37
#